data_AF-A0A842VZQ6-F1
#
_entry.id   AF-A0A842VZQ6-F1
#
_cell.length_a   1.000
_cell.length_b   1.000
_cell.length_c   1.000
_cell.angle_alpha   90.00
_cell.angle_beta   90.00
_cell.angle_gamma   90.00
#
_symmetry.space_group_name_H-M   'P 1'
#
loop_
_entity.id
_entity.type
_entity.pdbx_description
1 polymer ?
#
loop_
_entity_poly.entity_id
_entity_poly.type
_entity_poly.pdbx_seq_one_letter_code
_entity_poly.pdbx_strand_id
1 'polypeptide(L)' 'MITEIGINRFKGIQTLKPIKIKPVTILCGKNSSGKTSILESFIT' A
#
# COMPACT_ATOMS: atom_id res chain seq x y z
N MET A 1 5.04 6.05 14.39
CA MET A 1 3.83 6.17 13.52
C MET A 1 4.31 6.05 12.08
N ILE A 2 3.61 5.31 11.22
CA ILE A 2 4.01 5.17 9.82
C ILE A 2 3.72 6.49 9.09
N THR A 3 4.74 7.11 8.51
CA THR A 3 4.65 8.42 7.85
C THR A 3 4.60 8.32 6.33
N GLU A 4 5.07 7.21 5.77
CA GLU A 4 5.07 6.94 4.33
C GLU A 4 5.08 5.43 4.05
N ILE A 5 4.63 5.06 2.85
CA ILE A 5 4.76 3.71 2.32
C ILE A 5 5.15 3.76 0.84
N GLY A 6 6.17 3.01 0.47
CA GLY A 6 6.49 2.65 -0.91
C GLY A 6 6.58 1.14 -1.02
N ILE A 7 6.21 0.58 -2.16
CA ILE A 7 6.26 -0.86 -2.41
C ILE A 7 7.00 -1.09 -3.73
N ASN A 8 7.93 -2.04 -3.75
CA ASN A 8 8.62 -2.46 -4.96
C ASN A 8 8.58 -3.98 -5.05
N ARG A 9 8.06 -4.52 -6.15
CA ARG A 9 7.95 -5.97 -6.45
C ARG A 9 7.34 -6.80 -5.31
N PHE A 10 6.12 -6.46 -4.88
CA PHE A 10 5.37 -7.23 -3.87
C PHE A 10 4.02 -7.70 -4.41
N LYS A 11 3.84 -9.03 -4.46
CA LYS A 11 2.64 -9.67 -5.04
C LYS A 11 2.32 -9.08 -6.43
N GLY A 12 1.09 -8.61 -6.65
CA GLY A 12 0.67 -7.97 -7.90
C GLY A 12 1.10 -6.51 -8.07
N ILE A 13 1.81 -5.92 -7.09
CA ILE A 13 2.27 -4.53 -7.14
C ILE A 13 3.71 -4.50 -7.64
N GLN A 14 3.90 -4.05 -8.88
CA GLN A 14 5.25 -3.85 -9.43
C GLN A 14 5.95 -2.68 -8.74
N THR A 15 5.31 -1.51 -8.73
CA THR A 15 5.85 -0.30 -8.10
C THR A 15 4.73 0.56 -7.55
N LEU A 16 4.79 0.86 -6.26
CA LEU A 16 4.07 1.94 -5.61
C LEU A 16 5.10 2.97 -5.15
N LYS A 17 5.10 4.15 -5.77
CA LYS A 17 5.96 5.26 -5.33
C LYS A 17 5.63 5.61 -3.88
N PRO A 18 6.60 6.10 -3.09
CA PRO A 18 6.35 6.52 -1.72
C PRO A 18 5.17 7.50 -1.64
N ILE A 19 4.15 7.14 -0.87
CA ILE A 19 3.02 7.99 -0.54
C ILE A 19 3.08 8.34 0.94
N LYS A 20 2.77 9.60 1.28
CA LYS A 20 2.67 10.02 2.67
C LYS A 20 1.41 9.44 3.31
N ILE A 21 1.56 8.83 4.47
CA ILE A 21 0.47 8.33 5.30
C ILE A 21 0.07 9.42 6.29
N LYS A 22 -1.21 9.78 6.29
CA LYS A 22 -1.81 10.65 7.31
C LYS A 22 -2.29 9.81 8.49
N PRO A 23 -2.55 10.41 9.67
CA PRO A 23 -3.07 9.69 10.84
C PRO A 23 -4.29 8.80 10.54
N VAL A 24 -5.15 9.23 9.62
CA VAL A 24 -6.20 8.41 9.00
C VAL A 24 -6.00 8.43 7.49
N THR A 25 -5.82 7.26 6.90
CA THR A 25 -5.65 7.08 5.44
C THR A 25 -6.58 5.96 4.98
N ILE A 26 -7.34 6.22 3.91
CA ILE A 26 -8.31 5.27 3.36
C ILE A 26 -7.79 4.70 2.04
N LEU A 27 -7.74 3.37 1.92
CA LEU A 27 -7.38 2.67 0.69
C LEU A 27 -8.66 2.30 -0.09
N CYS A 28 -8.94 2.99 -1.18
CA CYS A 28 -10.13 2.78 -2.03
C CYS A 28 -9.76 2.46 -3.48
N GLY A 29 -10.67 1.78 -4.19
CA GLY A 29 -10.48 1.43 -5.61
C GLY A 29 -11.20 0.13 -5.98
N LYS A 30 -11.20 -0.21 -7.28
CA LYS A 30 -11.80 -1.45 -7.81
C LYS A 30 -11.20 -2.72 -7.19
N ASN A 31 -11.93 -3.83 -7.22
CA ASN A 31 -11.38 -5.12 -6.78
C ASN A 31 -10.13 -5.50 -7.58
N SER A 32 -9.23 -6.26 -6.95
CA SER A 32 -7.93 -6.63 -7.52
C SER A 32 -6.98 -5.47 -7.83
N SER A 33 -7.22 -4.27 -7.27
CA SER A 33 -6.32 -3.10 -7.44
C SER A 33 -5.13 -3.06 -6.47
N GLY A 34 -4.85 -4.16 -5.75
CA GLY A 34 -3.72 -4.24 -4.82
C GLY A 34 -3.97 -3.72 -3.39
N LYS A 35 -5.19 -3.33 -3.00
CA LYS A 35 -5.50 -2.82 -1.64
C LYS A 35 -5.08 -3.81 -0.54
N THR A 36 -5.51 -5.07 -0.64
CA THR A 36 -5.13 -6.11 0.31
C THR A 36 -3.62 -6.35 0.28
N SER A 37 -3.00 -6.34 -0.89
CA SER A 37 -1.54 -6.48 -1.01
C SER A 37 -0.77 -5.34 -0.34
N ILE A 38 -1.27 -4.10 -0.39
CA ILE A 38 -0.70 -2.98 0.37
C ILE A 38 -0.81 -3.27 1.88
N LEU A 39 -1.96 -3.73 2.35
CA LEU A 39 -2.13 -4.06 3.78
C LEU A 39 -1.22 -5.22 4.22
N GLU A 40 -1.11 -6.26 3.40
CA GLU A 40 -0.26 -7.42 3.68
C GLU A 40 1.23 -7.08 3.69
N SER A 41 1.66 -6.05 2.94
CA SER A 41 3.05 -5.60 2.94
C SER A 41 3.52 -5.03 4.29
N PHE A 42 2.60 -4.72 5.21
CA PHE A 42 2.96 -4.30 6.57
C PHE A 42 3.18 -5.46 7.55
N ILE A 43 2.69 -6.66 7.22
CA ILE A 43 2.61 -7.79 8.15
C ILE A 43 3.38 -9.04 7.68
N THR A 44 3.85 -9.05 6.42
CA THR A 44 4.61 -10.16 5.80
C THR A 44 6.03 -9.70 5.51
#